data_AF-A0A2E4DZN4-F1
#
_entry.id   AF-A0A2E4DZN4-F1
#
_cell.length_a   1.000
_cell.length_b   1.000
_cell.length_c   1.000
_cell.angle_alpha   90.00
_cell.angle_beta   90.00
_cell.angle_gamma   90.00
#
_symmetry.space_group_name_H-M   'P 1'
#
loop_
_entity.id
_entity.type
_entity.pdbx_description
1 polymer ?
#
loop_
_entity_poly.entity_id
_entity_poly.type
_entity_poly.pdbx_seq_one_letter_code
_entity_poly.pdbx_strand_id
1 'polypeptide(L)' 'MKYDWKTTDLSQEDKALCTWAEKLTLIPGEMDESDVHNLEKVGFSQNAISDAAQVIGYFNYINRIADGLGVDLEPEMEK' A
#
# COMPACT_ATOMS: atom_id res chain seq x y z
N MET A 1 -5.66 7.19 -15.53
CA MET A 1 -4.29 6.77 -15.91
C MET A 1 -3.64 6.23 -14.64
N LYS A 2 -2.79 5.19 -14.66
CA LYS A 2 -2.03 4.83 -13.45
C LYS A 2 -0.88 5.85 -13.35
N TYR A 3 -0.99 6.81 -12.43
CA TYR A 3 0.04 7.83 -12.21
C TYR A 3 1.04 7.30 -11.17
N ASP A 4 2.33 7.50 -11.42
CA ASP A 4 3.36 7.12 -10.45
C ASP A 4 3.32 8.09 -9.27
N TRP A 5 3.00 7.57 -8.08
CA TRP A 5 2.90 8.35 -6.86
C TRP A 5 4.21 9.08 -6.51
N LYS A 6 5.35 8.55 -6.98
CA LYS A 6 6.69 9.15 -6.78
C LYS A 6 6.85 10.49 -7.50
N THR A 7 6.02 10.75 -8.52
CA THR A 7 6.06 11.99 -9.32
C THR A 7 5.06 13.04 -8.85
N THR A 8 4.23 12.72 -7.86
CA THR A 8 3.21 13.62 -7.30
C THR A 8 3.73 14.41 -6.10
N ASP A 9 3.18 15.61 -5.91
CA ASP A 9 3.48 16.44 -4.74
C ASP A 9 2.71 15.96 -3.50
N LEU A 10 3.19 14.86 -2.93
CA LEU A 10 2.67 14.27 -1.70
C LEU A 10 3.39 14.82 -0.46
N SER A 11 2.68 14.84 0.67
CA SER A 11 3.24 15.11 1.99
C SER A 11 4.36 14.12 2.35
N GLN A 12 5.14 14.42 3.39
CA GLN A 12 6.19 13.51 3.84
C GLN A 12 5.57 12.20 4.37
N GLU A 13 4.45 12.33 5.07
CA GLU A 13 3.67 11.27 5.67
C GLU A 13 3.10 10.33 4.59
N ASP A 14 2.49 10.88 3.55
CA ASP A 14 1.95 10.09 2.43
C ASP A 14 3.06 9.38 1.65
N LYS A 15 4.19 10.05 1.41
CA LYS A 15 5.35 9.41 0.76
C LYS A 15 5.90 8.25 1.58
N ALA A 16 5.98 8.40 2.90
CA ALA A 16 6.42 7.33 3.79
C ALA A 16 5.44 6.15 3.76
N LEU A 17 4.14 6.42 3.81
CA LEU A 17 3.10 5.40 3.72
C LEU A 17 3.13 4.66 2.38
N CYS A 18 3.26 5.37 1.25
CA CYS A 18 3.37 4.75 -0.08
C CYS A 18 4.65 3.91 -0.23
N THR A 19 5.79 4.39 0.29
CA THR A 19 7.06 3.64 0.30
C THR A 19 6.90 2.33 1.07
N TRP A 20 6.30 2.41 2.25
CA TRP A 20 6.06 1.25 3.09
C TRP A 20 5.08 0.25 2.43
N ALA A 21 4.00 0.76 1.82
CA ALA A 21 3.04 -0.07 1.08
C ALA A 21 3.66 -0.78 -0.12
N GLU A 22 4.57 -0.10 -0.85
CA GLU A 22 5.33 -0.70 -1.95
C GLU A 22 6.23 -1.83 -1.45
N LYS A 23 7.01 -1.61 -0.38
CA LYS A 23 7.87 -2.65 0.22
C LYS A 23 7.06 -3.85 0.70
N LEU A 24 5.99 -3.61 1.48
CA LEU A 24 5.12 -4.68 2.01
C LEU A 24 4.41 -5.47 0.90
N THR A 25 4.21 -4.87 -0.27
CA THR A 25 3.61 -5.53 -1.44
C THR A 25 4.62 -6.36 -2.22
N LEU A 26 5.82 -5.82 -2.47
CA LEU A 26 6.81 -6.44 -3.36
C LEU A 26 7.71 -7.45 -2.65
N ILE A 27 8.15 -7.12 -1.43
CA ILE A 27 9.14 -7.89 -0.66
C ILE A 27 8.74 -7.99 0.83
N PRO A 28 7.54 -8.51 1.15
CA PRO A 28 7.07 -8.61 2.54
C PRO A 28 8.00 -9.42 3.46
N GLY A 29 8.80 -10.35 2.90
CA GLY A 29 9.78 -11.14 3.66
C GLY A 29 11.00 -10.36 4.16
N GLU A 30 11.22 -9.14 3.65
CA GLU A 30 12.32 -8.26 4.05
C GLU A 30 11.85 -7.13 5.01
N MET A 31 10.61 -7.22 5.50
CA MET A 31 10.09 -6.28 6.48
C MET A 31 10.75 -6.47 7.84
N ASP A 32 11.04 -5.37 8.52
CA ASP A 32 11.56 -5.37 9.89
C ASP A 32 10.92 -4.27 10.75
N GLU A 33 11.29 -4.23 12.03
CA GLU A 33 10.76 -3.26 12.99
C GLU A 33 11.11 -1.80 12.63
N SER A 34 12.20 -1.58 11.89
CA SER A 34 12.62 -0.23 11.49
C SER A 34 11.67 0.39 10.47
N ASP A 35 11.01 -0.43 9.64
CA ASP A 35 10.00 0.03 8.69
C ASP A 35 8.80 0.65 9.41
N VAL A 36 8.32 -0.02 10.47
CA VAL A 36 7.23 0.47 11.33
C VAL A 36 7.67 1.73 12.07
N HIS A 37 8.88 1.72 12.64
CA HIS A 37 9.39 2.86 13.38
C HIS A 37 9.61 4.11 12.49
N ASN A 38 9.89 3.93 11.20
CA ASN A 38 9.97 5.04 10.26
C ASN A 38 8.61 5.70 10.02
N LEU A 39 7.50 4.95 10.07
CA LEU A 39 6.15 5.51 10.02
C LEU A 39 5.80 6.27 11.32
N GLU A 40 6.18 5.73 12.48
CA GLU A 40 5.99 6.43 13.76
C GLU A 40 6.72 7.78 13.79
N LYS A 41 7.95 7.84 13.25
CA LYS A 41 8.75 9.08 13.19
C LYS A 41 8.12 10.19 12.37
N VAL A 42 7.31 9.85 11.36
CA VAL A 42 6.57 10.84 10.55
C VAL A 42 5.17 11.10 11.10
N GLY A 43 4.84 10.58 12.29
CA GLY A 43 3.63 10.93 13.04
C GLY A 43 2.48 9.94 12.96
N PHE A 44 2.67 8.76 12.34
CA PHE A 44 1.63 7.72 12.38
C PHE A 44 1.54 7.09 13.77
N SER A 45 0.31 6.90 14.25
CA SER A 45 0.05 6.09 15.44
C SER A 45 0.10 4.60 15.11
N GLN A 46 0.35 3.76 16.12
CA GLN A 46 0.33 2.31 15.96
C GLN A 46 -1.01 1.78 15.43
N ASN A 47 -2.13 2.39 15.82
CA ASN A 47 -3.44 2.04 15.28
C ASN A 47 -3.52 2.37 13.78
N ALA A 48 -3.05 3.55 13.36
CA ALA A 48 -3.03 3.94 11.96
C ALA A 48 -2.13 3.03 11.11
N ILE A 49 -0.98 2.60 11.65
CA ILE A 49 -0.08 1.64 11.00
C ILE A 49 -0.77 0.28 10.85
N SER A 50 -1.47 -0.19 11.90
CA SER A 50 -2.25 -1.43 11.85
C SER A 50 -3.36 -1.36 10.81
N ASP A 51 -4.08 -0.23 10.72
CA ASP A 51 -5.12 -0.03 9.72
C ASP A 51 -4.54 -0.03 8.31
N ALA A 52 -3.42 0.67 8.08
CA ALA A 52 -2.72 0.67 6.81
C ALA A 52 -2.26 -0.74 6.41
N ALA A 53 -1.67 -1.52 7.32
CA ALA A 53 -1.25 -2.89 7.05
C ALA A 53 -2.41 -3.76 6.55
N GLN A 54 -3.58 -3.64 7.18
CA GLN A 54 -4.77 -4.39 6.81
C GLN A 54 -5.30 -3.99 5.43
N VAL A 55 -5.33 -2.69 5.13
CA VAL A 55 -5.74 -2.19 3.81
C VAL A 55 -4.78 -2.67 2.72
N ILE A 56 -3.47 -2.52 2.93
CA ILE A 56 -2.44 -2.99 1.98
C ILE A 56 -2.55 -4.50 1.77
N GLY A 57 -2.73 -5.26 2.85
CA GLY A 57 -2.90 -6.71 2.81
C GLY A 57 -4.18 -7.13 2.07
N TYR A 58 -5.29 -6.43 2.31
CA TYR A 58 -6.56 -6.68 1.64
C TYR A 58 -6.45 -6.47 0.11
N PHE A 59 -5.84 -5.36 -0.32
CA PHE A 59 -5.62 -5.12 -1.75
C PHE A 59 -4.69 -6.17 -2.37
N ASN A 60 -3.65 -6.58 -1.65
CA ASN A 60 -2.80 -7.68 -2.05
C ASN A 60 -3.58 -8.99 -2.26
N TYR A 61 -4.48 -9.33 -1.34
CA TYR A 61 -5.33 -10.50 -1.45
C TYR A 61 -6.29 -10.39 -2.65
N ILE A 62 -7.09 -9.32 -2.74
CA ILE A 62 -8.13 -9.21 -3.75
C ILE A 62 -7.56 -9.11 -5.16
N ASN A 63 -6.41 -8.43 -5.35
CA ASN A 63 -5.72 -8.38 -6.65
C ASN A 63 -5.31 -9.78 -7.11
N ARG A 64 -4.83 -10.64 -6.19
CA ARG A 64 -4.48 -12.04 -6.53
C ARG A 64 -5.70 -12.87 -6.91
N ILE A 65 -6.85 -12.63 -6.25
CA ILE A 65 -8.10 -13.32 -6.59
C ILE A 65 -8.61 -12.84 -7.96
N ALA A 66 -8.67 -11.54 -8.19
CA ALA A 66 -9.16 -10.97 -9.43
C ALA A 66 -8.28 -11.37 -10.62
N ASP A 67 -6.98 -11.08 -10.55
CA ASP A 67 -6.04 -11.39 -11.64
C ASP A 67 -5.85 -12.91 -11.80
N GLY A 68 -5.83 -13.66 -10.71
CA GLY A 68 -5.59 -15.10 -10.71
C GLY A 68 -6.77 -15.93 -11.22
N LEU A 69 -8.01 -15.42 -11.08
CA LEU A 69 -9.21 -16.08 -11.59
C LEU A 69 -9.74 -15.46 -12.89
N GLY A 70 -9.12 -14.38 -13.37
CA GLY A 70 -9.56 -13.66 -14.56
C GLY A 70 -10.90 -12.96 -14.37
N VAL A 71 -11.12 -12.37 -13.19
CA VAL A 71 -12.32 -11.57 -12.91
C VAL A 71 -12.22 -10.26 -13.67
N ASP A 72 -13.21 -10.00 -14.52
CA ASP A 72 -13.32 -8.73 -15.23
C ASP A 72 -13.58 -7.59 -14.25
N LEU A 73 -13.16 -6.39 -14.64
CA LEU A 73 -13.51 -5.18 -13.90
C LEU A 73 -15.03 -4.97 -13.99
N GLU A 74 -15.61 -4.37 -12.94
CA GLU A 74 -16.99 -3.90 -13.02
C GLU A 74 -17.12 -2.92 -14.19
N PRO A 75 -18.26 -2.89 -14.92
CA PRO A 75 -18.43 -2.04 -16.10
C PRO A 75 -18.15 -0.55 -15.84
N GLU A 76 -18.39 -0.06 -14.61
CA GLU A 76 -18.12 1.33 -14.20
C GLU A 76 -16.63 1.63 -14.00
N MET A 77 -15.80 0.60 -13.93
CA MET A 77 -14.34 0.68 -13.80
C MET A 77 -13.62 0.53 -15.15
N GLU A 78 -14.34 0.09 -16.19
CA GLU A 78 -13.86 0.15 -17.57
C GLU A 78 -13.78 1.62 -18.02
N LYS A 79 -12.67 1.99 -18.65
CA LYS A 79 -12.38 3.37 -19.06
C LYS A 79 -12.98 3.74 -20.41
#